data_AF-A0A2I0NHL0-F1
#
_entry.id   AF-A0A2I0NHL0-F1
#
_cell.length_a   1.000
_cell.length_b   1.000
_cell.length_c   1.000
_cell.angle_alpha   90.00
_cell.angle_beta   90.00
_cell.angle_gamma   90.00
#
_symmetry.space_group_name_H-M   'P 1'
#
loop_
_entity.id
_entity.type
_entity.pdbx_description
1 polymer ?
#
loop_
_entity_poly.entity_id
_entity_poly.type
_entity_poly.pdbx_seq_one_letter_code
_entity_poly.pdbx_strand_id
1 'polypeptide(L)' 'CRRLGWTGEKVRVHTKGGELVITLTDEGAFMEGPAERVFDGTLNV' A
#
# COMPACT_ATOMS: atom_id res chain seq x y z
N CYS A 1 11.59 -0.51 -7.60
CA CYS A 1 12.77 -0.76 -8.44
C CYS A 1 12.54 -1.84 -9.53
N ARG A 2 11.31 -2.04 -10.04
CA ARG A 2 11.03 -2.93 -11.20
C ARG A 2 11.68 -2.40 -12.48
N ARG A 3 11.56 -1.09 -12.73
CA ARG A 3 12.23 -0.39 -13.84
C ARG A 3 13.76 -0.52 -13.83
N LEU A 4 14.35 -0.67 -12.64
CA LEU A 4 15.79 -0.85 -12.45
C LEU A 4 16.21 -2.34 -12.44
N GLY A 5 15.26 -3.27 -12.56
CA GLY A 5 15.51 -4.71 -12.56
C GLY A 5 15.79 -5.33 -11.17
N TRP A 6 15.59 -4.59 -10.08
CA TRP A 6 15.95 -5.08 -8.72
C TRP A 6 14.81 -5.78 -7.99
N THR A 7 13.58 -5.66 -8.47
CA THR A 7 12.39 -6.23 -7.83
C THR A 7 11.45 -6.82 -8.86
N GLY A 8 10.71 -7.87 -8.49
CA GLY A 8 9.64 -8.42 -9.30
C GLY A 8 8.38 -7.54 -9.33
N GLU A 9 7.30 -8.11 -9.85
CA GLU A 9 6.00 -7.42 -10.01
C GLU A 9 5.26 -7.24 -8.68
N LYS A 10 5.43 -8.18 -7.74
CA LYS A 10 4.84 -8.11 -6.40
C LYS A 10 5.94 -7.91 -5.37
N VAL A 11 5.85 -6.85 -4.58
CA VAL A 11 6.88 -6.45 -3.61
C VAL A 11 6.24 -6.20 -2.26
N ARG A 12 6.79 -6.81 -1.20
CA ARG A 12 6.45 -6.46 0.18
C ARG A 12 7.31 -5.28 0.63
N VAL A 13 6.66 -4.26 1.19
CA VAL A 13 7.29 -3.02 1.64
C VAL A 13 7.05 -2.86 3.13
N HIS A 14 8.13 -2.82 3.91
CA HIS A 14 8.08 -2.55 5.33
C HIS A 14 8.21 -1.04 5.56
N THR A 15 7.12 -0.40 5.98
CA THR A 15 7.09 1.01 6.36
C THR A 15 7.02 1.15 7.88
N LYS A 16 7.25 2.37 8.40
CA LYS A 16 7.05 2.63 9.84
C LYS A 16 5.61 2.38 10.31
N GLY A 17 4.64 2.49 9.41
CA GLY A 17 3.21 2.27 9.70
C GLY A 17 2.76 0.82 9.51
N GLY A 18 3.64 -0.09 9.09
CA GLY A 18 3.32 -1.49 8.86
C GLY A 18 3.73 -2.00 7.48
N GLU A 19 3.33 -3.23 7.18
CA GLU A 19 3.58 -3.91 5.92
C GLU A 19 2.55 -3.50 4.86
N LEU A 20 3.05 -3.23 3.64
CA LEU A 20 2.26 -3.01 2.45
C LEU A 20 2.69 -3.99 1.36
N VAL A 21 1.74 -4.34 0.49
CA VAL A 21 2.00 -5.12 -0.72
C VAL A 21 1.79 -4.22 -1.93
N ILE A 22 2.83 -4.05 -2.72
CA ILE A 22 2.78 -3.28 -3.97
C ILE A 22 2.77 -4.25 -5.15
N THR A 23 1.77 -4.12 -6.01
CA THR A 23 1.69 -4.85 -7.29
C THR A 23 1.91 -3.86 -8.43
N LEU A 24 2.97 -4.08 -9.20
CA LEU A 24 3.39 -3.23 -10.31
C LEU A 24 2.96 -3.89 -11.63
N THR A 25 2.06 -3.22 -12.36
CA THR A 25 1.61 -3.64 -13.68
C THR A 25 2.13 -2.67 -14.73
N ASP A 26 1.79 -2.90 -16.00
CA ASP A 26 2.13 -1.97 -17.08
C ASP A 26 1.15 -0.79 -17.16
N GLU A 27 -0.04 -0.94 -16.57
CA GLU A 27 -1.09 0.08 -16.50
C GLU A 27 -0.94 0.99 -15.27
N GLY A 28 -0.19 0.56 -14.25
CA GLY A 28 0.01 1.35 -13.04
C GLY A 28 0.57 0.55 -11.87
N ALA A 29 0.29 1.05 -10.66
CA ALA A 29 0.69 0.40 -9.42
C ALA A 29 -0.50 0.33 -8.47
N PHE A 30 -0.70 -0.84 -7.89
CA PHE A 30 -1.70 -1.09 -6.86
C PHE A 30 -1.01 -1.25 -5.51
N MET A 31 -1.67 -0.77 -4.46
CA MET A 31 -1.20 -0.83 -3.08
C MET A 31 -2.27 -1.48 -2.22
N GLU A 32 -1.87 -2.56 -1.55
CA GLU A 32 -2.71 -3.29 -0.60
C GLU A 32 -2.09 -3.17 0.79
N GLY A 33 -2.94 -2.92 1.78
CA GLY A 33 -2.55 -2.78 3.18
C GLY A 33 -3.75 -2.93 4.10
N PRO A 34 -3.53 -3.19 5.39
CA PRO A 34 -4.60 -3.27 6.37
C PRO A 34 -5.27 -1.91 6.55
N ALA A 35 -6.59 -1.91 6.68
CA ALA A 35 -7.37 -0.74 7.06
C ALA A 35 -8.24 -1.10 8.26
N GLU A 36 -8.19 -0.27 9.31
CA GLU A 36 -8.90 -0.49 10.56
C GLU A 36 -9.77 0.72 10.90
N ARG A 37 -11.07 0.46 11.13
CA ARG A 37 -12.01 1.48 11.59
C ARG A 37 -11.92 1.56 13.10
N VAL A 38 -11.45 2.70 13.62
CA VAL A 38 -11.22 2.88 15.05
C VAL A 38 -12.46 3.37 15.78
N PHE A 39 -13.18 4.34 15.22
CA PHE A 39 -14.39 4.90 15.82
C PHE A 39 -15.30 5.51 14.76
N ASP A 40 -16.54 5.79 15.17
CA ASP A 40 -17.48 6.63 14.44
C ASP A 40 -17.88 7.81 15.30
N GLY A 41 -18.00 8.99 14.68
CA GLY A 41 -18.36 10.21 15.38
C GLY A 41 -19.08 11.20 14.49
N THR A 42 -19.86 12.08 15.11
CA THR A 42 -20.56 13.18 14.46
C THR A 42 -20.06 14.49 15.05
N LEU A 43 -19.69 15.45 14.19
CA LEU A 43 -19.31 16.81 14.60
C LEU A 43 -20.39 17.78 14.16
N ASN A 44 -20.95 18.54 15.11
CA ASN A 44 -21.86 19.65 14.81
C ASN A 44 -21.02 20.94 14.75
N VAL A 45 -21.05 21.61 13.60
CA VAL A 45 -20.37 22.90 13.35
C VAL A 45 -21.24 24.08 13.76
#